data_AF-C3YTA1-F1
#
_entry.id   AF-C3YTA1-F1
#
_cell.length_a   1.000
_cell.length_b   1.000
_cell.length_c   1.000
_cell.angle_alpha   90.00
_cell.angle_beta   90.00
_cell.angle_gamma   90.00
#
_symmetry.space_group_name_H-M   'P 1'
#
loop_
_entity.id
_entity.type
_entity.pdbx_description
1 polymer ?
#
loop_
_entity_poly.entity_id
_entity_poly.type
_entity_poly.pdbx_seq_one_letter_code
_entity_poly.pdbx_strand_id
1 'polypeptide(L)'
;KGHWVFYNVVFGIGLYITIAYWALLAVDTGPRSILFHAINCVAIVIDVSVSALPLRLLHFVYPSTFALAYVIFTVIYWVAGGTDVNNNPWIYPVLDYGGNPAMAAGIAAGSVLVAVPLCHVVIFGLAVAREML
;
A
#
# COMPACT_ATOMS: atom_id res chain seq x y z
N LYS A 1 6.86 14.55 -16.32
CA LYS A 1 6.79 13.10 -16.61
C LYS A 1 6.94 12.25 -15.34
N GLY A 2 7.96 12.48 -14.50
CA GLY A 2 8.12 11.75 -13.22
C GLY A 2 6.94 11.89 -12.24
N HIS A 3 6.36 13.09 -12.10
CA HIS A 3 5.23 13.33 -11.18
C HIS A 3 4.07 12.36 -11.37
N TRP A 4 3.78 12.01 -12.62
CA TRP A 4 2.64 11.17 -12.97
C TRP A 4 2.87 9.69 -12.60
N VAL A 5 4.12 9.22 -12.64
CA VAL A 5 4.46 7.88 -12.13
C VAL A 5 4.24 7.83 -10.62
N PHE A 6 4.75 8.82 -9.89
CA PHE A 6 4.55 8.91 -8.44
C PHE A 6 3.07 9.01 -8.07
N TYR A 7 2.27 9.69 -8.87
CA TYR A 7 0.82 9.76 -8.67
C TYR A 7 0.17 8.37 -8.70
N ASN A 8 0.46 7.56 -9.72
CA ASN A 8 -0.05 6.19 -9.80
C ASN A 8 0.43 5.33 -8.62
N VAL A 9 1.68 5.53 -8.15
CA VAL A 9 2.21 4.82 -6.98
C VAL A 9 1.47 5.23 -5.71
N VAL A 10 1.45 6.52 -5.38
CA VAL A 10 0.90 7.04 -4.12
C VAL A 10 -0.57 6.66 -3.97
N PHE A 11 -1.33 6.66 -5.06
CA PHE A 11 -2.77 6.42 -4.99
C PHE A 11 -3.09 4.95 -4.74
N GLY A 12 -2.46 4.05 -5.48
CA GLY A 12 -2.61 2.61 -5.26
C GLY A 12 -2.09 2.19 -3.89
N ILE A 13 -0.90 2.69 -3.50
CA ILE A 13 -0.26 2.34 -2.22
C ILE A 13 -0.98 2.95 -1.02
N GLY A 14 -1.44 4.21 -1.10
CA GLY A 14 -2.12 4.86 0.02
C GLY A 14 -3.43 4.18 0.40
N LEU A 15 -4.23 3.77 -0.60
CA LEU A 15 -5.41 2.95 -0.36
C LEU A 15 -5.04 1.58 0.21
N TYR A 16 -4.01 0.93 -0.34
CA TYR A 16 -3.51 -0.35 0.19
C TYR A 16 -3.07 -0.25 1.65
N ILE A 17 -2.31 0.78 2.04
CA ILE A 17 -1.85 0.98 3.43
C ILE A 17 -3.03 1.12 4.38
N THR A 18 -4.05 1.87 3.97
CA THR A 18 -5.30 2.03 4.73
C THR A 18 -5.91 0.65 5.00
N ILE A 19 -6.17 -0.11 3.94
CA ILE A 19 -6.82 -1.42 4.04
C ILE A 19 -5.96 -2.40 4.84
N ALA A 20 -4.68 -2.51 4.50
CA ALA A 20 -3.75 -3.45 5.12
C ALA A 20 -3.57 -3.17 6.62
N TYR A 21 -3.54 -1.90 7.04
CA TYR A 21 -3.45 -1.58 8.45
C TYR A 21 -4.66 -2.10 9.23
N TRP A 22 -5.89 -1.75 8.83
CA TRP A 22 -7.09 -2.23 9.55
C TRP A 22 -7.40 -3.71 9.37
N ALA A 23 -6.98 -4.32 8.26
CA ALA A 23 -7.18 -5.74 8.02
C ALA A 23 -6.17 -6.63 8.76
N LEU A 24 -4.93 -6.15 8.95
CA LEU A 24 -3.82 -7.02 9.38
C LEU A 24 -3.10 -6.56 10.64
N LEU A 25 -3.16 -5.27 10.99
CA LEU A 25 -2.24 -4.68 11.98
C LEU A 25 -2.92 -3.83 13.06
N ALA A 26 -4.16 -3.35 12.84
CA ALA A 26 -4.75 -2.35 13.71
C ALA A 26 -4.95 -2.87 15.12
N VAL A 27 -4.31 -2.16 16.06
CA VAL A 27 -4.47 -2.37 17.51
C VAL A 27 -5.32 -1.25 18.12
N ASP A 28 -5.41 -0.10 17.45
CA ASP A 28 -6.23 1.04 17.86
C ASP A 28 -6.80 1.84 16.67
N THR A 29 -7.89 2.58 16.95
CA THR A 29 -8.55 3.53 16.04
C THR A 29 -8.41 4.98 16.54
N GLY A 30 -7.36 5.26 17.32
CA GLY A 30 -7.12 6.58 17.90
C GLY A 30 -6.69 7.62 16.86
N PRO A 31 -6.57 8.90 17.25
CA PRO A 31 -6.22 10.00 16.34
C PRO A 31 -4.92 9.76 15.55
N ARG A 32 -3.92 9.15 16.19
CA ARG A 32 -2.66 8.77 15.54
C ARG A 32 -2.88 7.75 14.43
N SER A 33 -3.58 6.65 14.74
CA SER A 33 -3.89 5.59 13.78
C SER A 33 -4.65 6.13 12.56
N ILE A 34 -5.67 6.97 12.79
CA ILE A 34 -6.42 7.65 11.73
C ILE A 34 -5.51 8.56 10.90
N LEU A 35 -4.66 9.37 11.53
CA LEU A 35 -3.76 10.28 10.83
C LEU A 35 -2.79 9.54 9.91
N PHE A 36 -2.16 8.47 10.39
CA PHE A 36 -1.14 7.75 9.63
C PHE A 36 -1.72 6.84 8.53
N HIS A 37 -2.93 6.30 8.72
CA HIS A 37 -3.45 5.27 7.83
C HIS A 37 -4.70 5.67 7.06
N ALA A 38 -5.60 6.51 7.60
CA ALA A 38 -6.85 6.89 6.91
C ALA A 38 -6.76 8.22 6.16
N ILE A 39 -6.09 9.23 6.73
CA ILE A 39 -6.03 10.57 6.12
C ILE A 39 -5.37 10.55 4.74
N ASN A 40 -4.40 9.66 4.51
CA ASN A 40 -3.82 9.45 3.19
C ASN A 40 -4.89 9.04 2.14
N CYS A 41 -5.81 8.14 2.49
CA CYS A 41 -6.90 7.74 1.60
C CYS A 41 -7.88 8.88 1.34
N VAL A 42 -8.24 9.65 2.38
CA VAL A 42 -9.11 10.83 2.23
C VAL A 42 -8.52 11.83 1.25
N ALA A 43 -7.22 12.14 1.38
CA ALA A 43 -6.52 13.04 0.47
C ALA A 43 -6.53 12.52 -0.98
N ILE A 44 -6.31 11.21 -1.17
CA ILE A 44 -6.35 10.57 -2.49
C ILE A 44 -7.75 10.69 -3.12
N VAL A 45 -8.82 10.41 -2.37
CA VAL A 45 -10.19 10.48 -2.89
C VAL A 45 -10.55 11.90 -3.31
N ILE A 46 -10.19 12.90 -2.49
CA ILE A 46 -10.37 14.32 -2.84
C ILE A 46 -9.59 14.67 -4.12
N ASP A 47 -8.32 14.29 -4.20
CA ASP A 47 -7.47 14.60 -5.35
C ASP A 47 -8.01 13.93 -6.64
N VAL A 48 -8.35 12.63 -6.61
CA VAL A 48 -8.99 11.96 -7.76
C VAL A 48 -10.24 12.72 -8.18
N SER A 49 -11.06 13.18 -7.24
CA SER A 49 -12.35 13.82 -7.54
C SER A 49 -12.19 15.21 -8.16
N VAL A 50 -11.13 15.94 -7.78
CA VAL A 50 -10.93 17.35 -8.18
C VAL A 50 -9.94 17.48 -9.34
N SER A 51 -8.90 16.66 -9.39
CA SER A 51 -7.89 16.74 -10.44
C SER A 51 -8.32 15.95 -11.68
N ALA A 52 -8.06 16.47 -12.87
CA ALA A 52 -8.29 15.76 -14.13
C ALA A 52 -7.07 14.91 -14.56
N LEU A 53 -6.33 14.37 -13.59
CA LEU A 53 -5.13 13.59 -13.90
C LEU A 53 -5.50 12.25 -14.56
N PRO A 54 -4.87 11.90 -15.70
CA PRO A 54 -5.22 10.69 -16.43
C PRO A 54 -4.71 9.45 -15.70
N LEU A 55 -5.65 8.66 -15.17
CA LEU A 55 -5.41 7.33 -14.62
C LEU A 55 -5.77 6.28 -15.67
N ARG A 56 -4.90 5.28 -15.86
CA ARG A 56 -5.17 4.17 -16.78
C ARG A 56 -5.07 2.85 -16.03
N LEU A 57 -5.97 1.93 -16.35
CA LEU A 57 -6.06 0.63 -15.68
C LEU A 57 -4.72 -0.13 -15.71
N LEU A 58 -4.05 -0.17 -16.86
CA LEU A 58 -2.78 -0.90 -17.06
C LEU A 58 -1.59 -0.32 -16.27
N HIS A 59 -1.75 0.86 -15.66
CA HIS A 59 -0.70 1.48 -14.87
C HIS A 59 -0.63 0.98 -13.42
N PHE A 60 -1.38 -0.07 -13.07
CA PHE A 60 -1.23 -0.80 -11.80
C PHE A 60 0.20 -1.33 -11.61
N VAL A 61 0.98 -1.48 -12.69
CA VAL A 61 2.38 -1.89 -12.66
C VAL A 61 3.25 -0.94 -11.85
N TYR A 62 2.94 0.36 -11.80
CA TYR A 62 3.74 1.32 -11.02
C TYR A 62 3.61 1.10 -9.50
N PRO A 63 2.40 1.13 -8.89
CA PRO A 63 2.28 0.84 -7.46
C PRO A 63 2.73 -0.59 -7.14
N SER A 64 2.51 -1.57 -8.02
CA SER A 64 2.95 -2.96 -7.78
C SER A 64 4.49 -3.08 -7.79
N THR A 65 5.18 -2.36 -8.67
CA THR A 65 6.65 -2.33 -8.69
C THR A 65 7.19 -1.67 -7.42
N PHE A 66 6.54 -0.60 -6.93
CA PHE A 66 6.91 0.00 -5.65
C PHE A 66 6.70 -0.97 -4.48
N ALA A 67 5.57 -1.68 -4.44
CA ALA A 67 5.30 -2.69 -3.43
C ALA A 67 6.34 -3.82 -3.45
N LEU A 68 6.73 -4.28 -4.64
CA LEU A 68 7.80 -5.27 -4.81
C LEU A 68 9.14 -4.75 -4.28
N ALA A 69 9.52 -3.52 -4.61
CA ALA A 69 10.74 -2.91 -4.10
C ALA A 69 10.73 -2.83 -2.56
N TYR A 70 9.58 -2.49 -1.97
CA TYR A 70 9.42 -2.46 -0.52
C TYR A 70 9.52 -3.86 0.11
N VAL A 71 8.92 -4.90 -0.49
CA VAL A 71 9.05 -6.30 -0.04
C VAL A 71 10.50 -6.78 -0.12
N ILE A 72 11.23 -6.44 -1.19
CA ILE A 72 12.66 -6.76 -1.28
C ILE A 72 13.42 -6.07 -0.15
N PHE A 73 13.12 -4.80 0.11
CA PHE A 73 13.68 -4.08 1.25
C PHE A 73 13.37 -4.76 2.58
N THR A 74 12.13 -5.21 2.84
CA THR A 74 11.77 -5.85 4.12
C THR A 74 12.53 -7.16 4.34
N VAL A 75 12.77 -7.94 3.28
CA VAL A 75 13.59 -9.15 3.35
C VAL A 75 15.05 -8.81 3.64
N ILE A 76 15.64 -7.84 2.94
CA ILE A 76 17.03 -7.40 3.18
C ILE A 76 17.17 -6.87 4.62
N TYR A 77 16.24 -6.04 5.07
CA TYR A 77 16.21 -5.47 6.42
C TYR A 77 16.20 -6.57 7.48
N TRP A 78 15.37 -7.61 7.29
CA TRP A 78 15.31 -8.76 8.18
C TRP A 78 16.63 -9.56 8.20
N VAL A 79 17.19 -9.90 7.03
CA VAL A 79 18.47 -10.64 6.95
C VAL A 79 19.62 -9.85 7.58
N ALA A 80 19.58 -8.52 7.50
CA ALA A 80 20.56 -7.64 8.14
C ALA A 80 20.38 -7.50 9.67
N GLY A 81 19.42 -8.21 10.28
CA GLY A 81 19.15 -8.17 11.72
C GLY A 81 18.29 -6.99 12.16
N GLY A 82 17.56 -6.34 11.25
CA GLY A 82 16.68 -5.24 11.56
C GLY A 82 15.47 -5.65 12.41
N THR A 83 15.01 -4.75 13.29
CA THR A 83 13.89 -4.97 14.21
C THR A 83 12.82 -3.88 14.10
N ASP A 84 11.64 -4.11 14.66
CA ASP A 84 10.68 -3.03 14.93
C ASP A 84 11.10 -2.18 16.15
N VAL A 85 10.23 -1.24 16.53
CA VAL A 85 10.40 -0.34 17.69
C VAL A 85 10.43 -1.06 19.04
N ASN A 86 10.00 -2.32 19.10
CA ASN A 86 9.93 -3.15 20.30
C ASN A 86 11.01 -4.24 20.31
N ASN A 87 12.01 -4.18 19.41
CA ASN A 87 13.06 -5.19 19.21
C ASN A 87 12.55 -6.56 18.73
N ASN A 88 11.37 -6.62 18.12
CA ASN A 88 10.91 -7.84 17.46
C ASN A 88 11.64 -8.04 16.12
N PRO A 89 11.95 -9.28 15.70
CA PRO A 89 12.74 -9.55 14.49
C PRO A 89 11.93 -9.44 13.18
N TRP A 90 11.10 -8.41 13.06
CA TRP A 90 10.29 -8.09 11.87
C TRP A 90 9.88 -6.61 11.90
N ILE A 91 9.53 -6.04 10.74
CA ILE A 91 8.92 -4.69 10.67
C ILE A 91 7.43 -4.77 11.03
N TYR A 92 6.75 -5.79 10.52
CA TYR A 92 5.34 -6.08 10.77
C TYR A 92 5.22 -7.54 11.20
N PRO A 93 4.42 -7.87 12.24
CA PRO A 93 4.27 -9.25 12.70
C PRO A 93 3.83 -10.23 11.59
N VAL A 94 3.04 -9.75 10.64
CA VAL A 94 2.58 -10.53 9.48
C VAL A 94 3.68 -10.84 8.46
N LEU A 95 4.83 -10.16 8.55
CA LEU A 95 6.03 -10.41 7.75
C LEU A 95 7.16 -11.01 8.60
N ASP A 96 6.82 -11.81 9.60
CA ASP A 96 7.80 -12.61 10.35
C ASP A 96 8.37 -13.74 9.49
N TYR A 97 9.46 -13.43 8.77
CA TYR A 97 10.16 -14.38 7.90
C TYR A 97 10.87 -15.49 8.68
N GLY A 98 11.18 -15.28 9.97
CA GLY A 98 11.87 -16.26 10.81
C GLY A 98 10.92 -17.25 11.47
N GLY A 99 9.78 -16.77 11.99
CA GLY A 99 8.80 -17.58 12.70
C GLY A 99 7.73 -18.19 11.80
N ASN A 100 7.27 -17.48 10.76
CA ASN A 100 6.26 -17.99 9.82
C ASN A 100 6.53 -17.59 8.36
N PRO A 101 7.58 -18.15 7.73
CA PRO A 101 8.00 -17.78 6.39
C PRO A 101 6.93 -18.00 5.31
N ALA A 102 6.08 -19.03 5.46
CA ALA A 102 5.02 -19.31 4.50
C ALA A 102 3.93 -18.22 4.53
N MET A 103 3.51 -17.79 5.72
CA MET A 103 2.55 -16.69 5.87
C MET A 103 3.16 -15.37 5.38
N ALA A 104 4.41 -15.07 5.77
CA ALA A 104 5.09 -13.85 5.35
C ALA A 104 5.24 -13.78 3.82
N ALA A 105 5.63 -14.88 3.17
CA ALA A 105 5.71 -14.97 1.72
C ALA A 105 4.33 -14.83 1.06
N GLY A 106 3.30 -15.48 1.60
CA GLY A 106 1.93 -15.39 1.10
C GLY A 106 1.36 -13.98 1.16
N ILE A 107 1.56 -13.28 2.28
CA ILE A 107 1.13 -11.89 2.46
C ILE A 107 1.92 -10.97 1.54
N ALA A 108 3.25 -11.10 1.48
CA ALA A 108 4.07 -10.29 0.58
C ALA A 108 3.67 -10.46 -0.90
N ALA A 109 3.51 -11.71 -1.37
CA ALA A 109 3.08 -12.00 -2.73
C ALA A 109 1.65 -11.53 -3.01
N GLY A 110 0.72 -11.78 -2.08
CA GLY A 110 -0.67 -11.33 -2.18
C GLY A 110 -0.79 -9.81 -2.23
N SER A 111 0.01 -9.09 -1.43
CA SER A 111 0.05 -7.63 -1.46
C SER A 111 0.51 -7.09 -2.81
N VAL A 112 1.60 -7.63 -3.36
CA VAL A 112 2.19 -7.17 -4.63
C VAL A 112 1.33 -7.54 -5.83
N LEU A 113 0.83 -8.77 -5.89
CA LEU A 113 0.18 -9.33 -7.09
C LEU A 113 -1.33 -9.17 -7.10
N VAL A 114 -1.96 -8.92 -5.95
CA VAL A 114 -3.42 -8.89 -5.82
C VAL A 114 -3.89 -7.61 -5.15
N ALA A 115 -3.52 -7.36 -3.89
CA ALA A 115 -4.12 -6.28 -3.12
C ALA A 115 -3.81 -4.89 -3.71
N VAL A 116 -2.55 -4.62 -4.07
CA VAL A 116 -2.14 -3.34 -4.66
C VAL A 116 -2.75 -3.13 -6.06
N PRO A 117 -2.74 -4.12 -6.98
CA PRO A 117 -3.50 -4.03 -8.22
C PRO A 117 -4.99 -3.73 -8.02
N LEU A 118 -5.66 -4.43 -7.09
CA LEU A 118 -7.07 -4.18 -6.80
C LEU A 118 -7.31 -2.76 -6.28
N CYS A 119 -6.43 -2.24 -5.41
CA CYS A 119 -6.49 -0.85 -4.97
C CYS A 119 -6.40 0.11 -6.16
N HIS A 120 -5.48 -0.14 -7.11
CA HIS A 120 -5.39 0.65 -8.34
C HIS A 120 -6.67 0.57 -9.19
N VAL A 121 -7.33 -0.59 -9.26
CA VAL A 121 -8.63 -0.73 -9.94
C VAL A 121 -9.70 0.14 -9.28
N VAL A 122 -9.77 0.17 -7.94
CA VAL A 122 -10.73 1.01 -7.20
C VAL A 122 -10.50 2.49 -7.52
N ILE A 123 -9.26 2.96 -7.44
CA ILE A 123 -8.89 4.35 -7.77
C ILE A 123 -9.22 4.68 -9.23
N PHE A 124 -8.95 3.76 -10.16
CA PHE A 124 -9.34 3.92 -11.56
C PHE A 124 -10.86 4.04 -11.72
N GLY A 125 -11.64 3.21 -11.00
CA GLY A 125 -13.09 3.30 -10.99
C GLY A 125 -13.61 4.65 -10.49
N LEU A 126 -12.98 5.23 -9.46
CA LEU A 126 -13.30 6.59 -8.99
C LEU A 126 -13.02 7.65 -10.07
N ALA A 127 -11.90 7.51 -10.78
CA ALA A 127 -11.55 8.43 -11.87
C ALA A 127 -12.55 8.36 -13.04
N VAL A 128 -12.99 7.15 -13.41
CA VAL A 128 -14.02 6.94 -14.42
C VAL A 128 -15.37 7.51 -13.97
N ALA A 129 -15.77 7.27 -12.72
CA ALA A 129 -17.02 7.80 -12.18
C ALA A 129 -17.07 9.33 -12.22
N ARG A 130 -15.96 10.00 -11.87
CA ARG A 130 -15.82 11.46 -12.01
C ARG A 130 -15.99 11.92 -13.45
N GLU A 131 -15.42 11.23 -14.43
CA GLU A 131 -15.52 11.59 -15.85
C GLU A 131 -16.93 11.40 -16.44
N MET A 132 -17.80 10.67 -15.75
CA MET A 132 -19.20 10.46 -16.14
C MET A 132 -20.16 11.52 -15.55
N LEU A 133 -19.69 12.37 -14.63
CA LEU A 133 -20.44 13.46 -14.01
C LEU A 133 -20.24 14.78 -14.78
#